data_AF-Q0YPM1-F1
#
_entry.id   AF-Q0YPM1-F1
#
_cell.length_a   1.000
_cell.length_b   1.000
_cell.length_c   1.000
_cell.angle_alpha   90.00
_cell.angle_beta   90.00
_cell.angle_gamma   90.00
#
_symmetry.space_group_name_H-M   'P 1'
#
loop_
_entity.id
_entity.type
_entity.pdbx_description
1 polymer ?
#
loop_
_entity_poly.entity_id
_entity_poly.type
_entity_poly.pdbx_seq_one_letter_code
_entity_poly.pdbx_strand_id
1 'polypeptide(L)'
;AGISLYGSFIYGLDGDTLETPAAMLDFIRETGLDVPGINILRPTPGTRVFERLREEGRLLFDPRDITAFRYTFGQEMLYRPKNIDLEAFVESYSTLTRKIFTIKNSISRGLAAPSAKAAVMLFNMFYTHLYGLSRHDLKHQLAANRLENTILPYAE
;
A
#
# COMPACT_ATOMS: atom_id res chain seq x y z
N ALA A 1 -28.12 -9.73 -0.03
CA ALA A 1 -27.22 -10.39 -0.99
C ALA A 1 -26.06 -11.00 -0.21
N GLY A 2 -25.64 -12.23 -0.53
CA GLY A 2 -24.61 -12.99 0.22
C GLY A 2 -23.20 -12.90 -0.37
N ILE A 3 -22.85 -11.77 -0.99
CA ILE A 3 -21.61 -11.60 -1.78
C ILE A 3 -20.57 -10.88 -0.93
N SER A 4 -19.38 -11.44 -0.82
CA SER A 4 -18.25 -10.81 -0.11
C SER A 4 -17.59 -9.74 -0.98
N LEU A 5 -17.20 -8.63 -0.37
CA LEU A 5 -16.72 -7.42 -1.03
C LEU A 5 -15.24 -7.16 -0.76
N TYR A 6 -14.49 -6.94 -1.85
CA TYR A 6 -13.10 -6.47 -1.81
C TYR A 6 -13.05 -4.98 -2.15
N GLY A 7 -12.54 -4.17 -1.21
CA GLY A 7 -12.38 -2.73 -1.39
C GLY A 7 -10.92 -2.37 -1.60
N SER A 8 -10.55 -1.96 -2.81
CA SER A 8 -9.18 -1.52 -3.14
C SER A 8 -9.06 -0.01 -3.05
N PHE A 9 -8.09 0.47 -2.28
CA PHE A 9 -7.79 1.88 -2.07
C PHE A 9 -6.37 2.18 -2.56
N ILE A 10 -6.15 3.41 -3.04
CA ILE A 10 -4.85 3.93 -3.40
C ILE A 10 -4.60 5.17 -2.55
N TYR A 11 -3.47 5.22 -1.85
CA TYR A 11 -3.01 6.36 -1.07
C TYR A 11 -1.70 6.91 -1.64
N GLY A 12 -1.58 8.24 -1.66
CA GLY A 12 -0.43 8.97 -2.18
C GLY A 12 -0.70 9.69 -3.51
N LEU A 13 -1.95 9.83 -3.91
CA LEU A 13 -2.32 10.70 -5.03
C LEU A 13 -1.97 12.16 -4.71
N ASP A 14 -1.83 13.00 -5.73
CA ASP A 14 -1.43 14.40 -5.54
C ASP A 14 -2.43 15.26 -4.76
N GLY A 15 -3.67 14.79 -4.61
CA GLY A 15 -4.70 15.42 -3.76
C GLY A 15 -4.76 14.86 -2.34
N ASP A 16 -4.01 13.80 -2.04
CA ASP A 16 -4.02 13.20 -0.71
C ASP A 16 -3.26 14.06 0.30
N THR A 17 -3.73 13.97 1.54
CA THR A 17 -3.22 14.69 2.70
C THR A 17 -3.08 13.72 3.88
N LEU A 18 -2.53 14.18 5.00
CA LEU A 18 -2.36 13.33 6.20
C LEU A 18 -3.71 12.99 6.87
N GLU A 19 -4.78 13.63 6.44
CA GLU A 19 -6.16 13.40 6.86
C GLU A 19 -6.82 12.25 6.06
N THR A 20 -6.36 11.96 4.84
CA THR A 20 -6.91 10.88 3.99
C THR A 20 -6.98 9.51 4.71
N PRO A 21 -5.95 9.05 5.45
CA PRO A 21 -6.00 7.79 6.17
C PRO A 21 -7.15 7.68 7.19
N ALA A 22 -7.51 8.79 7.85
CA ALA A 22 -8.61 8.79 8.80
C ALA A 22 -9.94 8.53 8.07
N ALA A 23 -10.17 9.24 6.96
CA ALA A 23 -11.35 9.04 6.12
C ALA A 23 -11.43 7.61 5.55
N MET A 24 -10.29 7.04 5.10
CA MET A 24 -10.24 5.64 4.64
C MET A 24 -10.61 4.66 5.77
N LEU A 25 -10.09 4.89 6.98
CA LEU A 25 -10.36 4.03 8.12
C LEU A 25 -11.84 4.08 8.53
N ASP A 26 -12.44 5.27 8.55
CA ASP A 26 -13.84 5.44 8.89
C ASP A 26 -14.74 4.79 7.83
N PHE A 27 -14.45 4.98 6.54
CA PHE A 27 -15.17 4.30 5.46
C PHE A 27 -15.15 2.77 5.61
N ILE A 28 -13.96 2.18 5.85
CA ILE A 28 -13.82 0.72 6.03
C ILE A 28 -14.64 0.21 7.22
N ARG A 29 -14.70 1.00 8.30
CA ARG A 29 -15.47 0.64 9.50
C ARG A 29 -16.97 0.74 9.26
N GLU A 30 -17.43 1.80 8.61
CA GLU A 30 -18.85 2.04 8.33
C GLU A 30 -19.42 1.02 7.35
N THR A 31 -18.67 0.69 6.29
CA THR A 31 -19.14 -0.22 5.25
C THR A 31 -19.02 -1.68 5.64
N GLY A 32 -18.25 -2.01 6.68
CA GLY A 32 -17.99 -3.38 7.09
C GLY A 32 -17.30 -4.22 6.01
N LEU A 33 -16.32 -3.63 5.30
CA LEU A 33 -15.64 -4.30 4.18
C LEU A 33 -15.01 -5.63 4.60
N ASP A 34 -15.33 -6.70 3.86
CA ASP A 34 -14.83 -8.06 4.14
C ASP A 34 -13.32 -8.13 3.96
N VAL A 35 -12.81 -7.47 2.91
CA VAL A 35 -11.37 -7.43 2.61
C VAL A 35 -10.99 -6.04 2.08
N PRO A 36 -10.37 -5.19 2.91
CA PRO A 36 -9.75 -3.96 2.44
C PRO A 36 -8.34 -4.23 1.88
N GLY A 37 -8.01 -3.61 0.75
CA GLY A 37 -6.65 -3.54 0.20
C GLY A 37 -6.20 -2.09 0.13
N ILE A 38 -5.20 -1.72 0.92
CA ILE A 38 -4.61 -0.37 0.87
C ILE A 38 -3.34 -0.46 0.02
N ASN A 39 -3.27 0.31 -1.06
CA ASN A 39 -2.10 0.32 -1.95
C ASN A 39 -1.48 1.71 -1.99
N ILE A 40 -0.17 1.78 -2.11
CA ILE A 40 0.55 3.01 -2.41
C ILE A 40 0.46 3.25 -3.93
N LEU A 41 0.32 4.52 -4.34
CA LEU A 41 0.35 4.87 -5.76
C LEU A 41 1.62 4.33 -6.42
N ARG A 42 1.44 3.52 -7.46
CA ARG A 42 2.53 2.95 -8.24
C ARG A 42 2.55 3.58 -9.62
N PRO A 43 3.56 4.39 -9.95
CA PRO A 43 3.68 5.01 -11.27
C PRO A 43 4.22 3.99 -12.28
N THR A 44 3.31 3.27 -12.94
CA THR A 44 3.69 2.25 -13.94
C THR A 44 4.18 2.91 -15.24
N PRO A 45 5.34 2.51 -15.79
CA PRO A 45 5.83 2.99 -17.08
C PRO A 45 4.77 2.90 -18.19
N GLY A 46 4.67 3.93 -19.01
CA GLY A 46 3.65 4.05 -20.07
C GLY A 46 2.30 4.60 -19.62
N THR A 47 2.11 4.89 -18.32
CA THR A 47 0.91 5.59 -17.83
C THR A 47 1.11 7.11 -17.82
N ARG A 48 0.02 7.87 -17.94
CA ARG A 48 0.06 9.34 -17.84
C ARG A 48 0.62 9.83 -16.50
N VAL A 49 0.38 9.09 -15.41
CA VAL A 49 0.91 9.45 -14.09
C VAL A 49 2.42 9.27 -14.02
N PHE A 50 2.97 8.24 -14.67
CA PHE A 50 4.42 8.05 -14.77
C PHE A 50 5.08 9.19 -15.55
N GLU A 51 4.55 9.54 -16.73
CA GLU A 51 5.11 10.64 -17.53
C GLU A 51 5.10 11.96 -16.77
N ARG A 52 3.98 12.27 -16.09
CA ARG A 52 3.89 13.48 -15.25
C ARG A 52 4.93 13.47 -14.13
N LEU A 53 5.03 12.37 -13.37
CA LEU A 53 5.99 12.29 -12.26
C LEU A 53 7.45 12.31 -12.74
N ARG A 54 7.71 11.79 -13.95
CA ARG A 54 9.01 11.87 -14.62
C ARG A 54 9.36 13.31 -14.98
N GLU A 55 8.43 14.04 -15.60
CA GLU A 55 8.59 15.45 -15.96
C GLU A 55 8.76 16.35 -14.73
N GLU A 56 8.05 16.05 -13.65
CA GLU A 56 8.15 16.76 -12.37
C GLU A 56 9.40 16.37 -11.55
N GLY A 57 10.22 15.42 -12.02
CA GLY A 57 11.43 14.97 -11.30
C GLY A 57 11.13 14.28 -9.96
N ARG A 58 9.94 13.71 -9.82
CA ARG A 58 9.44 13.13 -8.57
C ARG A 58 9.64 11.63 -8.46
N LEU A 59 10.07 10.94 -9.52
CA LEU A 59 10.38 9.51 -9.46
C LEU A 59 11.58 9.27 -8.54
N LEU A 60 11.55 8.16 -7.80
CA LEU A 60 12.63 7.73 -6.90
C LEU A 60 13.62 6.79 -7.57
N PHE A 61 13.38 6.42 -8.83
CA PHE A 61 14.20 5.50 -9.62
C PHE A 61 14.49 6.09 -11.00
N ASP A 62 15.47 5.53 -11.73
CA ASP A 62 15.78 5.99 -13.08
C ASP A 62 14.66 5.59 -14.06
N PRO A 63 13.93 6.54 -14.66
CA PRO A 63 12.86 6.26 -15.62
C PRO A 63 13.35 5.60 -16.92
N ARG A 64 14.67 5.62 -17.21
CA ARG A 64 15.27 4.98 -18.38
C ARG A 64 15.66 3.53 -18.11
N ASP A 65 15.77 3.14 -16.86
CA ASP A 65 16.07 1.77 -16.46
C ASP A 65 14.79 0.95 -16.34
N ILE A 66 14.56 0.07 -17.32
CA ILE A 66 13.40 -0.83 -17.35
C ILE A 66 13.41 -1.85 -16.20
N THR A 67 14.58 -2.12 -15.60
CA THR A 67 14.75 -3.08 -14.50
C THR A 67 14.46 -2.45 -13.14
N ALA A 68 14.50 -1.12 -13.05
CA ALA A 68 14.22 -0.39 -11.84
C ALA A 68 12.73 -0.45 -11.43
N PHE A 69 11.81 -0.57 -12.39
CA PHE A 69 10.40 -0.80 -12.09
C PHE A 69 10.11 -2.29 -11.88
N ARG A 70 10.07 -2.73 -10.62
CA ARG A 70 9.84 -4.14 -10.26
C ARG A 70 8.40 -4.37 -9.85
N TYR A 71 7.74 -5.37 -10.45
CA TYR A 71 6.42 -5.80 -9.97
C TYR A 71 6.58 -6.57 -8.66
N THR A 72 6.14 -5.99 -7.56
CA THR A 72 6.17 -6.59 -6.23
C THR A 72 4.78 -6.54 -5.63
N PHE A 73 4.39 -7.59 -4.91
CA PHE A 73 3.16 -7.58 -4.10
C PHE A 73 3.29 -6.67 -2.88
N GLY A 74 4.54 -6.38 -2.47
CA GLY A 74 4.86 -5.43 -1.42
C GLY A 74 4.64 -3.98 -1.83
N GLN A 75 4.49 -3.13 -0.83
CA GLN A 75 4.26 -1.70 -1.00
C GLN A 75 5.61 -1.00 -0.88
N GLU A 76 5.95 -0.18 -1.86
CA GLU A 76 7.25 0.46 -2.02
C GLU A 76 7.06 1.90 -2.48
N MET A 77 7.93 2.80 -2.03
CA MET A 77 7.96 4.16 -2.53
C MET A 77 8.74 4.23 -3.84
N LEU A 78 8.04 4.59 -4.91
CA LEU A 78 8.63 4.74 -6.25
C LEU A 78 8.65 6.19 -6.74
N TYR A 79 8.09 7.10 -5.94
CA TYR A 79 8.00 8.52 -6.23
C TYR A 79 7.88 9.32 -4.92
N ARG A 80 8.10 10.63 -5.00
CA ARG A 80 7.87 11.58 -3.91
C ARG A 80 6.45 12.14 -3.98
N PRO A 81 5.62 11.99 -2.94
CA PRO A 81 4.33 12.67 -2.86
C PRO A 81 4.49 14.19 -2.97
N LYS A 82 3.46 14.88 -3.47
CA LYS A 82 3.56 16.32 -3.79
C LYS A 82 3.42 17.20 -2.54
N ASN A 83 2.46 16.85 -1.69
CA ASN A 83 2.04 17.68 -0.55
C ASN A 83 2.40 17.07 0.80
N ILE A 84 2.97 15.86 0.81
CA ILE A 84 3.30 15.12 2.02
C ILE A 84 4.78 14.77 1.94
N ASP A 85 5.52 15.08 3.00
CA ASP A 85 6.90 14.63 3.12
C ASP A 85 6.97 13.08 3.09
N LEU A 86 8.04 12.54 2.51
CA LEU A 86 8.17 11.11 2.30
C LEU A 86 8.17 10.33 3.63
N GLU A 87 8.83 10.83 4.67
CA GLU A 87 8.88 10.18 5.98
C GLU A 87 7.51 10.23 6.66
N ALA A 88 6.85 11.39 6.60
CA ALA A 88 5.50 11.58 7.11
C ALA A 88 4.49 10.66 6.41
N PHE A 89 4.62 10.48 5.09
CA PHE A 89 3.78 9.58 4.31
C PHE A 89 3.96 8.12 4.74
N VAL A 90 5.20 7.66 4.88
CA VAL A 90 5.50 6.27 5.28
C VAL A 90 5.00 5.98 6.70
N GLU A 91 5.17 6.90 7.66
CA GLU A 91 4.65 6.69 9.01
C GLU A 91 3.11 6.71 9.04
N SER A 92 2.51 7.65 8.29
CA SER A 92 1.06 7.75 8.12
C SER A 92 0.46 6.45 7.54
N TYR A 93 1.04 5.95 6.44
CA TYR A 93 0.65 4.68 5.82
C TYR A 93 0.88 3.48 6.74
N SER A 94 2.02 3.46 7.45
CA SER A 94 2.35 2.40 8.41
C SER A 94 1.38 2.34 9.57
N THR A 95 0.92 3.51 10.04
CA THR A 95 -0.08 3.61 11.11
C THR A 95 -1.46 3.19 10.62
N LEU A 96 -1.87 3.60 9.42
CA LEU A 96 -3.12 3.17 8.79
C LEU A 96 -3.21 1.64 8.68
N THR A 97 -2.22 1.04 8.01
CA THR A 97 -2.18 -0.41 7.79
C THR A 97 -2.06 -1.19 9.10
N ARG A 98 -1.36 -0.66 10.12
CA ARG A 98 -1.30 -1.25 11.47
C ARG A 98 -2.65 -1.29 12.16
N LYS A 99 -3.50 -0.27 11.99
CA LYS A 99 -4.86 -0.24 12.55
C LYS A 99 -5.81 -1.20 11.81
N ILE A 100 -5.69 -1.27 10.48
CA ILE A 100 -6.59 -2.08 9.64
C ILE A 100 -6.26 -3.57 9.73
N PHE A 101 -4.98 -3.92 9.61
CA PHE A 101 -4.50 -5.30 9.48
C PHE A 101 -3.94 -5.81 10.79
N THR A 102 -4.86 -6.27 11.64
CA THR A 102 -4.56 -7.00 12.88
C THR A 102 -5.16 -8.40 12.81
N ILE A 103 -4.59 -9.34 13.56
CA ILE A 103 -5.14 -10.70 13.66
C ILE A 103 -6.60 -10.66 14.15
N LYS A 104 -6.89 -9.80 15.14
CA LYS A 104 -8.24 -9.59 15.66
C LYS A 104 -9.22 -9.14 14.57
N ASN A 105 -8.87 -8.11 13.80
CA ASN A 105 -9.74 -7.61 12.73
C ASN A 105 -9.89 -8.63 11.61
N SER A 106 -8.84 -9.39 11.29
CA SER A 106 -8.88 -10.45 10.27
C SER A 106 -9.87 -11.56 10.63
N ILE A 107 -9.84 -12.02 11.87
CA ILE A 107 -10.80 -13.02 12.38
C ILE A 107 -12.21 -12.44 12.40
N SER A 108 -12.37 -11.22 12.90
CA SER A 108 -13.68 -10.54 12.94
C SER A 108 -14.31 -10.41 11.54
N ARG A 109 -13.53 -10.04 10.53
CA ARG A 109 -13.98 -9.95 9.13
C ARG A 109 -14.35 -11.33 8.57
N GLY A 110 -13.53 -12.35 8.82
CA GLY A 110 -13.82 -13.72 8.41
C GLY A 110 -15.13 -14.28 8.98
N LEU A 111 -15.44 -13.96 10.24
CA LEU A 111 -16.69 -14.39 10.89
C LEU A 111 -17.92 -13.62 10.37
N ALA A 112 -17.76 -12.32 10.14
CA ALA A 112 -18.81 -11.43 9.64
C ALA A 112 -19.11 -11.62 8.14
N ALA A 113 -18.19 -12.22 7.38
CA ALA A 113 -18.34 -12.36 5.94
C ALA A 113 -19.62 -13.12 5.55
N PRO A 114 -20.34 -12.63 4.53
CA PRO A 114 -21.62 -13.22 4.12
C PRO A 114 -21.45 -14.59 3.46
N SER A 115 -20.32 -14.83 2.79
CA SER A 115 -19.95 -16.11 2.20
C SER A 115 -18.44 -16.34 2.23
N ALA A 116 -18.01 -17.59 1.99
CA ALA A 116 -16.59 -17.97 1.92
C ALA A 116 -15.75 -17.57 3.16
N LYS A 117 -16.33 -17.63 4.37
CA LYS A 117 -15.74 -17.18 5.64
C LYS A 117 -14.28 -17.61 5.85
N ALA A 118 -13.99 -18.89 5.63
CA ALA A 118 -12.64 -19.43 5.78
C ALA A 118 -11.65 -18.81 4.78
N ALA A 119 -12.06 -18.63 3.53
CA ALA A 119 -11.25 -17.98 2.50
C ALA A 119 -11.02 -16.50 2.83
N VAL A 120 -12.06 -15.77 3.23
CA VAL A 120 -11.95 -14.36 3.66
C VAL A 120 -11.02 -14.21 4.86
N MET A 121 -11.10 -15.12 5.82
CA MET A 121 -10.21 -15.13 6.99
C MET A 121 -8.76 -15.37 6.60
N LEU A 122 -8.49 -16.43 5.81
CA LEU A 122 -7.14 -16.75 5.34
C LEU A 122 -6.54 -15.60 4.52
N PHE A 123 -7.36 -14.97 3.67
CA PHE A 123 -6.92 -13.85 2.86
C PHE A 123 -6.59 -12.60 3.69
N ASN A 124 -7.40 -12.26 4.70
CA ASN A 124 -7.08 -11.17 5.63
C ASN A 124 -5.82 -11.47 6.49
N MET A 125 -5.62 -12.73 6.88
CA MET A 125 -4.39 -13.13 7.60
C MET A 125 -3.16 -13.01 6.70
N PHE A 126 -3.26 -13.45 5.44
CA PHE A 126 -2.20 -13.28 4.45
C PHE A 126 -1.88 -11.80 4.24
N TYR A 127 -2.89 -10.94 4.09
CA TYR A 127 -2.67 -9.49 4.03
C TYR A 127 -2.03 -8.94 5.30
N THR A 128 -2.44 -9.38 6.48
CA THR A 128 -1.81 -8.95 7.74
C THR A 128 -0.31 -9.24 7.74
N HIS A 129 0.10 -10.38 7.19
CA HIS A 129 1.51 -10.70 7.00
C HIS A 129 2.16 -9.80 5.94
N LEU A 130 1.59 -9.68 4.73
CA LEU A 130 2.14 -8.86 3.65
C LEU A 130 2.28 -7.38 4.00
N TYR A 131 1.30 -6.79 4.68
CA TYR A 131 1.38 -5.42 5.18
C TYR A 131 2.37 -5.28 6.35
N GLY A 132 2.61 -6.36 7.11
CA GLY A 132 3.75 -6.46 8.03
C GLY A 132 5.09 -6.28 7.31
N LEU A 133 5.33 -7.09 6.28
CA LEU A 133 6.53 -7.02 5.45
C LEU A 133 6.68 -5.65 4.78
N SER A 134 5.60 -5.15 4.16
CA SER A 134 5.61 -3.85 3.48
C SER A 134 5.99 -2.70 4.41
N ARG A 135 5.48 -2.68 5.65
CA ARG A 135 5.84 -1.66 6.65
C ARG A 135 7.32 -1.74 7.04
N HIS A 136 7.85 -2.96 7.16
CA HIS A 136 9.26 -3.17 7.41
C HIS A 136 10.11 -2.65 6.25
N ASP A 137 9.75 -3.01 5.02
CA ASP A 137 10.49 -2.65 3.81
C ASP A 137 10.47 -1.15 3.55
N LEU A 138 9.33 -0.48 3.73
CA LEU A 138 9.22 0.98 3.62
C LEU A 138 10.13 1.71 4.62
N LYS A 139 10.23 1.21 5.86
CA LYS A 139 11.12 1.78 6.87
C LYS A 139 12.59 1.59 6.50
N HIS A 140 12.95 0.42 5.97
CA HIS A 140 14.30 0.19 5.49
C HIS A 140 14.63 1.02 4.26
N GLN A 141 13.69 1.21 3.35
CA GLN A 141 13.85 2.06 2.17
C GLN A 141 14.17 3.50 2.57
N LEU A 142 13.47 4.04 3.59
CA LEU A 142 13.78 5.34 4.18
C LEU A 142 15.18 5.35 4.83
N ALA A 143 15.47 4.39 5.71
CA ALA A 143 16.69 4.37 6.50
C ALA A 143 17.97 4.19 5.66
N ALA A 144 17.89 3.43 4.56
CA ALA A 144 19.04 3.17 3.72
C ALA A 144 19.47 4.41 2.91
N ASN A 145 18.63 5.46 2.81
CA ASN A 145 18.76 6.56 1.85
C ASN A 145 19.01 6.06 0.41
N ARG A 146 18.75 4.76 0.16
CA ARG A 146 18.95 4.06 -1.10
C ARG A 146 17.66 4.19 -1.88
N LEU A 147 17.51 5.36 -2.48
CA LEU A 147 16.58 5.53 -3.59
C LEU A 147 17.05 4.72 -4.82
N GLU A 148 18.29 4.22 -4.82
CA GLU A 148 18.88 3.54 -5.98
C GLU A 148 19.00 2.01 -5.86
N ASN A 149 18.79 1.37 -4.69
CA ASN A 149 18.97 -0.09 -4.55
C ASN A 149 18.10 -0.68 -3.44
N THR A 150 16.95 -1.25 -3.81
CA THR A 150 16.01 -1.94 -2.91
C THR A 150 16.52 -3.32 -2.45
N ILE A 151 16.09 -3.74 -1.26
CA ILE A 151 16.69 -4.77 -0.37
C ILE A 151 16.34 -6.23 -0.71
N LEU A 152 15.54 -6.50 -1.75
CA LEU A 152 15.28 -7.88 -2.14
C LEU A 152 16.40 -8.37 -3.06
N PRO A 153 17.23 -9.34 -2.62
CA PRO A 153 18.32 -9.85 -3.44
C PRO A 153 17.72 -10.37 -4.73
N TYR A 154 18.33 -9.99 -5.85
CA TYR A 154 18.21 -10.76 -7.06
C TYR A 154 18.72 -12.15 -6.70
N ALA A 155 17.84 -13.16 -6.70
CA ALA A 155 18.33 -14.51 -6.82
C ALA A 155 18.83 -14.60 -8.27
N GLU A 156 20.15 -14.67 -8.41
CA GLU A 156 20.83 -15.08 -9.64
C GLU A 156 20.31 -16.43 -10.14
#